data_AF-A0A940PVH6-F1
#
_entry.id   AF-A0A940PVH6-F1
#
_cell.length_a   1.000
_cell.length_b   1.000
_cell.length_c   1.000
_cell.angle_alpha   90.00
_cell.angle_beta   90.00
_cell.angle_gamma   90.00
#
_symmetry.space_group_name_H-M   'P 1'
#
loop_
_entity.id
_entity.type
_entity.pdbx_description
1 polymer ?
#
loop_
_entity_poly.entity_id
_entity_poly.type
_entity_poly.pdbx_seq_one_letter_code
_entity_poly.pdbx_strand_id
1 'polypeptide(L)' 'MAVPKRKMSRSNTRHRRSAWKASVPTLVKTVVDGKTVYSLPHRARVVEDSQGTPLFLEYKGRKVADA' A
#
# COMPACT_ATOMS: atom_id res chain seq x y z
N MET A 1 4.10 17.18 -38.41
CA MET A 1 4.61 16.24 -37.39
C MET A 1 5.26 17.06 -36.28
N ALA A 2 4.83 16.91 -35.03
CA ALA A 2 5.39 17.69 -33.92
C ALA A 2 6.71 17.09 -33.45
N VAL A 3 7.77 17.90 -33.39
CA VAL A 3 9.09 17.50 -32.88
C VAL A 3 9.60 18.53 -31.88
N PRO A 4 10.31 18.12 -30.81
CA PRO A 4 10.95 19.07 -29.90
C PRO A 4 11.98 19.92 -30.64
N LYS A 5 11.79 21.24 -30.64
CA LYS A 5 12.72 22.17 -31.29
C LYS A 5 14.07 22.27 -30.56
N ARG A 6 14.09 22.00 -29.26
CA ARG A 6 15.29 22.05 -28.40
C ARG A 6 15.28 20.93 -27.37
N LYS A 7 16.48 20.50 -26.95
CA LYS A 7 16.66 19.63 -25.79
C LYS A 7 16.18 20.34 -24.53
N MET A 8 15.42 19.64 -23.70
CA MET A 8 14.98 20.17 -22.41
C MET A 8 16.15 20.30 -21.43
N SER A 9 16.22 21.42 -20.72
CA SER A 9 17.26 21.63 -19.70
C SER A 9 17.14 20.59 -18.57
N ARG A 10 18.27 20.32 -17.90
CA ARG A 10 18.31 19.45 -16.72
C ARG A 10 17.42 19.99 -15.59
N SER A 11 17.37 21.31 -15.41
CA SER A 11 16.52 21.96 -14.41
C SER A 11 15.04 21.69 -14.69
N ASN A 12 14.57 21.93 -15.92
CA ASN A 12 13.16 21.73 -16.30
C ASN A 12 12.75 20.26 -16.21
N THR A 13 13.66 19.34 -16.55
CA THR A 13 13.40 17.89 -16.43
C THR A 13 13.24 17.49 -14.97
N ARG A 14 14.11 18.00 -14.08
CA ARG A 14 14.02 17.75 -12.63
C ARG A 14 12.78 18.35 -12.02
N HIS A 15 12.44 19.57 -12.41
CA HIS A 15 11.23 20.25 -11.96
C HIS A 15 9.97 19.49 -12.37
N ARG A 16 9.85 19.03 -13.63
CA ARG A 16 8.70 18.20 -14.02
C ARG A 16 8.63 16.89 -13.24
N ARG A 17 9.78 16.22 -13.04
CA ARG A 17 9.84 14.95 -12.31
C ARG A 17 9.71 15.09 -10.79
N SER A 18 9.84 16.30 -10.22
CA SER A 18 9.68 16.47 -8.77
C SER A 18 8.25 16.21 -8.30
N ALA A 19 7.26 16.41 -9.19
CA ALA A 19 5.87 16.04 -8.95
C ALA A 19 5.61 14.53 -9.04
N TRP A 20 6.55 13.73 -9.58
CA TRP A 20 6.38 12.28 -9.73
C TRP A 20 6.76 11.60 -8.41
N LYS A 21 5.87 11.74 -7.43
CA LYS A 21 5.98 11.14 -6.11
C LYS A 21 4.93 10.04 -5.95
N ALA A 22 5.33 8.93 -5.34
CA ALA A 22 4.40 7.89 -4.96
C ALA A 22 3.52 8.36 -3.79
N SER A 23 2.24 8.06 -3.85
CA SER A 23 1.34 8.24 -2.71
C SER A 23 1.45 7.04 -1.78
N VAL A 24 1.51 7.31 -0.48
CA VAL A 24 1.49 6.25 0.55
C VAL A 24 0.08 5.66 0.60
N PRO A 25 -0.08 4.32 0.66
CA PRO A 25 -1.40 3.71 0.82
C PRO A 25 -2.02 4.09 2.17
N THR A 26 -3.32 4.32 2.18
CA THR A 26 -4.07 4.48 3.42
C THR A 26 -4.17 3.14 4.14
N LEU A 27 -3.84 3.11 5.43
CA LEU A 27 -3.87 1.92 6.26
C LEU A 27 -4.85 2.09 7.43
N VAL A 28 -5.52 1.00 7.80
CA VAL A 28 -6.41 0.91 8.96
C VAL A 28 -5.69 0.18 10.09
N LYS A 29 -5.76 0.75 11.29
CA LYS A 29 -5.18 0.18 12.52
C LYS A 29 -6.17 -0.78 13.16
N THR A 30 -5.72 -1.99 13.50
CA THR A 30 -6.49 -2.98 14.30
C THR A 30 -5.58 -3.53 15.42
N VAL A 31 -6.17 -3.90 16.55
CA VAL A 31 -5.45 -4.58 17.65
C VAL A 31 -5.83 -6.05 17.65
N VAL A 32 -4.84 -6.94 17.59
CA VAL A 32 -5.00 -8.39 17.68
C VAL A 32 -4.00 -8.93 18.68
N ASP A 33 -4.47 -9.71 19.65
CA ASP A 33 -3.62 -10.29 20.71
C ASP A 33 -2.69 -9.27 21.39
N GLY A 34 -3.18 -8.04 21.57
CA GLY A 34 -2.44 -6.92 22.15
C GLY A 34 -1.44 -6.23 21.21
N LYS A 35 -1.24 -6.72 19.98
CA LYS A 35 -0.36 -6.13 18.97
C LYS A 35 -1.13 -5.24 17.99
N THR A 36 -0.51 -4.14 17.56
CA THR A 36 -1.06 -3.27 16.52
C THR A 36 -0.71 -3.82 15.14
N VAL A 37 -1.73 -4.12 14.34
CA VAL A 37 -1.61 -4.60 12.95
C VAL A 37 -2.23 -3.58 11.99
N TYR A 38 -1.59 -3.40 10.83
CA TYR A 38 -2.08 -2.53 9.77
C TYR A 38 -2.60 -3.34 8.59
N SER A 39 -3.71 -2.90 8.02
CA SER A 39 -4.30 -3.52 6.83
C SER A 39 -4.83 -2.46 5.87
N LEU A 40 -5.02 -2.85 4.61
CA LEU A 40 -5.66 -1.99 3.62
C LEU A 40 -7.17 -1.91 3.89
N PRO A 41 -7.78 -0.72 3.73
CA PRO A 41 -9.22 -0.59 3.85
C PRO A 41 -9.94 -1.43 2.78
N HIS A 42 -11.11 -1.95 3.14
CA HIS A 42 -11.96 -2.75 2.25
C HIS A 42 -11.31 -4.02 1.68
N ARG A 43 -10.31 -4.57 2.35
CA ARG A 43 -9.71 -5.87 2.02
C ARG A 43 -9.80 -6.82 3.22
N ALA A 44 -9.87 -8.13 2.93
CA ALA A 44 -9.65 -9.13 3.96
C ALA A 44 -8.18 -9.08 4.39
N ARG A 45 -7.93 -9.18 5.69
CA ARG A 45 -6.59 -9.20 6.27
C ARG A 45 -6.22 -10.61 6.66
N VAL A 46 -4.94 -10.95 6.59
CA VAL A 46 -4.42 -12.21 7.13
C VAL A 46 -4.42 -12.11 8.65
N VAL A 47 -4.92 -13.16 9.30
CA VAL A 47 -4.76 -13.39 10.73
C VAL A 47 -3.69 -14.45 10.91
N GLU A 48 -2.71 -14.14 11.75
CA GLU A 48 -1.54 -14.98 12.02
C GLU A 48 -1.59 -15.48 13.47
N ASP A 49 -0.91 -16.59 13.74
CA ASP A 49 -0.69 -17.10 15.10
C ASP A 49 0.43 -16.32 15.83
N SER A 50 0.75 -16.74 17.06
CA SER A 50 1.82 -16.13 17.87
C SER A 50 3.23 -16.32 17.29
N GLN A 51 3.41 -17.28 16.37
CA GLN A 51 4.66 -17.63 15.69
C GLN A 51 4.75 -17.02 14.27
N GLY A 52 3.70 -16.32 13.80
CA GLY A 52 3.63 -15.72 12.46
C GLY A 52 3.10 -16.65 11.37
N THR A 53 2.54 -17.81 11.71
CA THR A 53 1.91 -18.72 10.75
C THR A 53 0.56 -18.14 10.29
N PRO A 54 0.30 -18.01 8.98
CA PRO A 54 -0.98 -17.51 8.49
C PRO A 54 -2.08 -18.55 8.72
N LEU A 55 -3.19 -18.15 9.34
CA LEU A 55 -4.30 -19.05 9.69
C LEU A 55 -5.49 -18.91 8.74
N PHE A 56 -5.98 -17.68 8.55
CA PHE A 56 -7.13 -17.41 7.71
C PHE A 56 -7.20 -15.95 7.29
N LEU A 57 -7.99 -15.68 6.25
CA LEU A 57 -8.39 -14.33 5.86
C LEU A 57 -9.64 -13.90 6.62
N GLU A 58 -9.56 -12.76 7.30
CA GLU A 58 -10.66 -12.15 8.05
C GLU A 58 -11.15 -10.88 7.37
N TYR A 59 -12.47 -10.70 7.31
CA TYR A 59 -13.09 -9.43 6.93
C TYR A 59 -14.27 -9.11 7.86
N LYS A 60 -14.26 -7.91 8.46
CA LYS A 60 -15.31 -7.45 9.38
C LYS A 60 -15.64 -8.49 10.47
N GLY A 61 -14.62 -9.08 11.12
CA GLY A 61 -14.82 -10.04 12.21
C GLY A 61 -15.24 -11.45 11.78
N ARG A 62 -15.28 -11.74 10.47
CA ARG A 62 -15.66 -13.07 9.95
C ARG A 62 -14.53 -13.69 9.16
N LYS A 63 -14.34 -15.00 9.32
CA LYS A 63 -13.47 -15.82 8.46
C LYS A 63 -14.07 -15.87 7.05
N VAL A 64 -13.27 -15.50 6.06
CA VAL A 64 -13.68 -15.44 4.64
C VAL A 64 -13.05 -16.57 3.84
N ALA A 65 -11.81 -16.94 4.15
CA ALA A 65 -11.09 -18.04 3.50
C ALA A 65 -10.00 -18.60 4.42
N ASP A 66 -9.62 -19.85 4.20
CA ASP A 66 -8.37 -20.41 4.73
C ASP A 66 -7.16 -19.77 4.04
N ALA A 67 -6.03 -19.70 4.76
CA ALA A 67 -4.80 -19.08 4.29
C ALA A 67 -3.95 -20.00 3.42
#